data_AF-A0A7W1SRI2-F1
#
_entry.id   AF-A0A7W1SRI2-F1
#
_cell.length_a   1.000
_cell.length_b   1.000
_cell.length_c   1.000
_cell.angle_alpha   90.00
_cell.angle_beta   90.00
_cell.angle_gamma   90.00
#
_symmetry.space_group_name_H-M   'P 1'
#
loop_
_entity.id
_entity.type
_entity.pdbx_description
1 polymer ?
#
loop_
_entity_poly.entity_id
_entity_poly.type
_entity_poly.pdbx_seq_one_letter_code
_entity_poly.pdbx_strand_id
1 'polypeptide(L)'
;MKKLISLCFLLFPIIGFSQNFNWEAALQKPDKTGFYRITLNPKITTHLNKQITDIRITDSQNAEVPYLFQKEAPTYYSQLFHEYEVIEKEYKKAVAHLLPFTIKRETK
;
A
#
# COMPACT_ATOMS: atom_id res chain seq x y z
N MET A 1 -22.27 27.03 -46.29
CA MET A 1 -21.16 27.34 -45.37
C MET A 1 -21.48 27.08 -43.89
N LYS A 2 -22.63 27.54 -43.36
CA LYS A 2 -23.03 27.29 -41.96
C LYS A 2 -23.17 25.80 -41.56
N LYS A 3 -23.64 24.95 -42.49
CA LYS A 3 -23.77 23.48 -42.27
C LYS A 3 -22.42 22.75 -42.17
N LEU A 4 -21.39 23.24 -42.87
CA LEU A 4 -20.02 22.69 -42.79
C LEU A 4 -19.36 23.06 -41.44
N ILE A 5 -19.60 24.27 -40.95
CA ILE A 5 -19.12 24.72 -39.63
C ILE A 5 -19.75 23.89 -38.50
N SER A 6 -21.06 23.61 -38.61
CA SER A 6 -21.77 22.77 -37.62
C SER A 6 -21.27 21.32 -37.61
N LEU A 7 -20.82 20.79 -38.75
CA LEU A 7 -20.26 19.43 -38.85
C LEU A 7 -18.84 19.37 -38.25
N CYS A 8 -18.04 20.41 -38.42
CA CYS A 8 -16.72 20.52 -37.78
C CYS A 8 -16.80 20.54 -36.24
N PHE A 9 -17.81 21.21 -35.67
CA PHE A 9 -17.97 21.29 -34.21
C PHE A 9 -18.36 19.94 -33.58
N LEU A 10 -19.02 19.07 -34.35
CA LEU A 10 -19.39 17.71 -33.91
C LEU A 10 -18.20 16.74 -33.90
N LEU A 11 -17.17 17.00 -34.71
CA LEU A 11 -15.98 16.14 -34.86
C LEU A 11 -14.83 16.55 -33.92
N PHE A 12 -14.99 17.62 -33.15
CA PHE A 12 -13.96 18.10 -32.22
C PHE A 12 -13.72 17.23 -30.96
N PRO A 13 -14.68 16.47 -30.39
CA PRO A 13 -14.46 15.77 -29.11
C PRO A 13 -13.72 14.43 -29.24
N ILE A 14 -13.17 14.07 -30.40
CA ILE A 14 -12.51 12.76 -30.62
C ILE A 14 -11.10 12.72 -30.00
N ILE A 15 -10.54 13.87 -29.64
CA ILE A 15 -9.22 14.01 -29.00
C ILE A 15 -9.36 14.02 -27.48
N GLY A 16 -9.89 12.92 -26.94
CA GLY A 16 -9.85 12.65 -25.50
C GLY A 16 -8.50 12.06 -25.12
N PHE A 17 -7.70 12.77 -24.34
CA PHE A 17 -6.50 12.20 -23.72
C PHE A 17 -6.93 11.32 -22.53
N SER A 18 -6.68 10.02 -22.64
CA SER A 18 -6.86 9.09 -21.52
C SER A 18 -5.72 9.24 -20.50
N GLN A 19 -5.95 8.76 -19.27
CA GLN A 19 -4.88 8.67 -18.26
C GLN A 19 -3.86 7.62 -18.71
N ASN A 20 -2.57 8.00 -18.70
CA ASN A 20 -1.48 7.08 -19.00
C ASN A 20 -0.98 6.42 -17.70
N PHE A 21 -1.01 5.09 -17.66
CA PHE A 21 -0.46 4.30 -16.55
C PHE A 21 0.91 3.74 -16.95
N ASN A 22 1.96 4.13 -16.24
CA ASN A 22 3.34 3.73 -16.58
C ASN A 22 3.82 2.50 -15.78
N TRP A 23 3.07 2.09 -14.76
CA TRP A 23 3.45 1.01 -13.85
C TRP A 23 2.29 0.04 -13.67
N GLU A 24 2.63 -1.25 -13.65
CA GLU A 24 1.69 -2.35 -13.48
C GLU A 24 2.28 -3.42 -12.54
N ALA A 25 1.42 -4.07 -11.77
CA ALA A 25 1.79 -5.23 -10.99
C ALA A 25 0.66 -6.25 -10.97
N ALA A 26 1.03 -7.52 -11.11
CA ALA A 26 0.10 -8.62 -11.00
C ALA A 26 -0.46 -8.72 -9.57
N LEU A 27 -1.77 -8.91 -9.47
CA LEU A 27 -2.48 -9.25 -8.24
C LEU A 27 -2.80 -10.74 -8.24
N GLN A 28 -2.77 -11.36 -7.06
CA GLN A 28 -3.23 -12.73 -6.92
C GLN A 28 -4.75 -12.77 -7.04
N LYS A 29 -5.27 -13.79 -7.73
CA LYS A 29 -6.71 -14.00 -7.85
C LYS A 29 -7.28 -14.32 -6.47
N PRO A 30 -8.37 -13.67 -6.04
CA PRO A 30 -9.03 -14.02 -4.78
C PRO A 30 -9.68 -15.40 -4.86
N ASP A 31 -9.61 -16.14 -3.75
CA ASP A 31 -10.25 -17.47 -3.63
C ASP A 31 -11.76 -17.39 -3.36
N LYS A 32 -12.26 -16.19 -3.00
CA LYS A 32 -13.65 -15.97 -2.57
C LYS A 32 -14.26 -14.77 -3.28
N THR A 33 -15.57 -14.80 -3.44
CA THR A 33 -16.37 -13.67 -3.95
C THR A 33 -16.66 -12.66 -2.83
N GLY A 34 -16.91 -11.41 -3.21
CA GLY A 34 -17.22 -10.31 -2.27
C GLY A 34 -16.03 -9.37 -2.02
N PHE A 35 -16.12 -8.58 -0.95
CA PHE A 35 -15.04 -7.66 -0.56
C PHE A 35 -13.95 -8.42 0.20
N TYR A 36 -12.70 -8.21 -0.21
CA TYR A 36 -11.52 -8.74 0.45
C TYR A 36 -10.41 -7.70 0.44
N ARG A 37 -9.46 -7.85 1.35
CA ARG A 37 -8.31 -6.95 1.48
C ARG A 37 -7.21 -7.41 0.53
N ILE A 38 -6.66 -6.47 -0.24
CA ILE A 38 -5.51 -6.69 -1.10
C ILE A 38 -4.34 -5.88 -0.53
N THR A 39 -3.21 -6.55 -0.30
CA THR A 39 -1.96 -5.84 -0.01
C THR A 39 -1.33 -5.39 -1.32
N LEU A 40 -1.17 -4.08 -1.48
CA LEU A 40 -0.54 -3.51 -2.67
C LEU A 40 0.97 -3.79 -2.68
N ASN A 41 1.50 -4.14 -3.86
CA ASN A 41 2.91 -4.43 -4.04
C ASN A 41 3.75 -3.15 -3.88
N PRO A 42 4.85 -3.16 -3.10
CA PRO A 42 5.78 -2.04 -2.98
C PRO A 42 6.23 -1.45 -4.31
N LYS A 43 6.36 -2.29 -5.36
CA LYS A 43 6.75 -1.87 -6.71
C LYS A 43 5.79 -0.86 -7.35
N ILE A 44 4.54 -0.78 -6.88
CA ILE A 44 3.55 0.20 -7.34
C ILE A 44 3.35 1.29 -6.31
N THR A 45 3.27 0.94 -5.02
CA THR A 45 2.97 1.93 -3.98
C THR A 45 4.00 3.05 -3.88
N THR A 46 5.25 2.81 -4.28
CA THR A 46 6.30 3.85 -4.35
C THR A 46 6.05 4.90 -5.43
N HIS A 47 5.22 4.60 -6.43
CA HIS A 47 4.89 5.50 -7.54
C HIS A 47 3.53 6.18 -7.39
N LEU A 48 2.73 5.76 -6.40
CA LEU A 48 1.41 6.33 -6.16
C LEU A 48 1.50 7.76 -5.61
N ASN A 49 0.52 8.57 -5.98
CA ASN A 49 0.36 9.88 -5.38
C ASN A 49 -0.05 9.76 -3.90
N LYS A 50 0.11 10.86 -3.16
CA LYS A 50 -0.17 10.89 -1.70
C LYS A 50 -1.61 10.53 -1.32
N GLN A 51 -2.55 10.70 -2.24
CA GLN A 51 -3.97 10.44 -2.04
C GLN A 51 -4.39 9.06 -2.56
N ILE A 52 -3.48 8.34 -3.22
CA ILE A 52 -3.67 7.00 -3.80
C ILE A 52 -4.85 6.99 -4.81
N THR A 53 -5.04 8.08 -5.55
CA THR A 53 -6.15 8.24 -6.51
C THR A 53 -5.80 7.80 -7.93
N ASP A 54 -4.53 7.49 -8.18
CA ASP A 54 -3.93 7.17 -9.47
C ASP A 54 -3.75 5.66 -9.71
N ILE A 55 -4.52 4.83 -9.02
CA ILE A 55 -4.52 3.38 -9.17
C ILE A 55 -5.82 2.86 -9.78
N ARG A 56 -5.69 1.84 -10.63
CA ARG A 56 -6.80 1.08 -11.21
C ARG A 56 -6.53 -0.40 -10.98
N ILE A 57 -7.59 -1.17 -10.74
CA ILE A 57 -7.52 -2.62 -10.73
C ILE A 57 -8.26 -3.07 -11.98
N THR A 58 -7.64 -3.90 -12.79
CA THR A 58 -8.26 -4.49 -13.98
C THR A 58 -8.28 -6.01 -13.88
N ASP A 59 -9.26 -6.63 -14.53
CA ASP A 59 -9.31 -8.07 -14.69
C ASP A 59 -8.49 -8.54 -15.91
N SER A 60 -8.52 -9.85 -16.19
CA SER A 60 -7.84 -10.45 -17.34
C SER A 60 -8.33 -9.96 -18.70
N GLN A 61 -9.49 -9.29 -18.75
CA GLN A 61 -10.11 -8.73 -19.95
C GLN A 61 -9.85 -7.22 -20.06
N ASN A 62 -8.99 -6.65 -19.19
CA ASN A 62 -8.75 -5.22 -19.03
C ASN A 62 -10.00 -4.43 -18.62
N ALA A 63 -11.01 -5.08 -18.04
CA ALA A 63 -12.16 -4.38 -17.47
C ALA A 63 -11.79 -3.88 -16.06
N GLU A 64 -12.18 -2.64 -15.74
CA GLU A 64 -11.93 -2.06 -14.42
C GLU A 64 -12.78 -2.76 -13.35
N VAL A 65 -12.11 -3.21 -12.28
CA VAL A 65 -12.72 -3.86 -11.12
C VAL A 65 -12.90 -2.82 -10.02
N PRO A 66 -14.13 -2.58 -9.53
CA PRO A 66 -14.39 -1.65 -8.44
C PRO A 66 -13.71 -2.08 -7.14
N TYR A 67 -13.22 -1.10 -6.37
CA TYR A 67 -12.56 -1.33 -5.09
C TYR A 67 -12.88 -0.20 -4.10
N LEU A 68 -12.58 -0.43 -2.82
CA LEU A 68 -12.75 0.54 -1.74
C LEU A 68 -11.42 0.78 -1.04
N PHE A 69 -11.10 2.06 -0.76
CA PHE A 69 -9.97 2.40 0.10
C PHE A 69 -10.39 2.44 1.56
N GLN A 70 -9.72 1.66 2.39
CA GLN A 70 -9.78 1.80 3.83
C GLN A 70 -8.49 2.47 4.30
N LYS A 71 -8.58 3.74 4.68
CA LYS A 71 -7.50 4.41 5.41
C LYS A 71 -7.70 4.11 6.89
N GLU A 72 -6.71 3.50 7.54
CA GLU A 72 -6.74 3.40 9.00
C GLU A 72 -6.81 4.81 9.58
N ALA A 73 -7.84 5.06 10.39
CA ALA A 73 -7.87 6.26 11.20
C ALA A 73 -6.66 6.20 12.15
N PRO A 74 -6.01 7.34 12.45
CA PRO A 74 -4.99 7.38 13.48
C PRO A 74 -5.67 7.08 14.83
N THR A 75 -5.80 5.80 15.17
CA THR A 75 -6.03 5.38 16.55
C THR A 75 -4.77 5.73 17.29
N TYR A 76 -4.83 6.79 18.10
CA TYR A 76 -3.85 7.02 19.15
C TYR A 76 -3.89 5.78 20.04
N TYR A 77 -2.98 4.85 19.81
CA TYR A 77 -2.63 3.87 20.81
C TYR A 77 -1.95 4.67 21.92
N SER A 78 -2.73 5.25 22.82
CA SER A 78 -2.20 5.56 24.15
C SER A 78 -1.74 4.21 24.67
N GLN A 79 -0.42 4.01 24.66
CA GLN A 79 0.22 2.83 25.18
C GLN A 79 -0.51 2.44 26.46
N LEU A 80 -1.08 1.22 26.49
CA LEU A 80 -1.35 0.54 27.74
C LEU A 80 0.02 0.20 28.35
N PHE A 81 0.81 1.23 28.66
CA PHE A 81 2.00 1.08 29.45
C PHE A 81 1.49 0.67 30.83
N HIS A 82 1.58 -0.62 31.11
CA HIS A 82 1.41 -1.13 32.45
C HIS A 82 2.76 -0.96 33.12
N GLU A 83 2.83 -0.02 34.05
CA GLU A 83 3.99 0.14 34.89
C GLU A 83 4.15 -1.16 35.71
N TYR A 84 5.23 -1.89 35.45
CA TYR A 84 5.56 -3.07 36.23
C TYR A 84 6.32 -2.64 37.48
N GLU A 85 5.87 -3.09 38.63
CA GLU A 85 6.59 -2.89 39.88
C GLU A 85 7.94 -3.62 39.82
N VAL A 86 9.02 -2.91 40.13
CA VAL A 86 10.36 -3.50 40.16
C VAL A 86 10.49 -4.31 41.46
N ILE A 87 10.24 -5.61 41.38
CA ILE A 87 10.31 -6.54 42.52
C ILE A 87 11.75 -6.68 43.04
N GLU A 88 12.74 -6.62 42.15
CA GLU A 88 14.14 -6.81 42.51
C GLU A 88 15.08 -6.02 41.60
N LYS A 89 16.14 -5.45 42.19
CA LYS A 89 17.21 -4.75 41.46
C LYS A 89 18.53 -5.45 41.71
N GLU A 90 18.99 -6.26 40.76
CA GLU A 90 20.35 -6.79 40.79
C GLU A 90 21.35 -5.75 40.27
N TYR A 91 22.22 -5.26 41.14
CA TYR A 91 23.37 -4.45 40.74
C TYR A 91 24.56 -5.36 40.49
N LYS A 92 24.72 -5.84 39.25
CA LYS A 92 26.01 -6.39 38.82
C LYS A 92 26.95 -5.22 38.56
N LYS A 93 28.00 -5.11 39.37
CA LYS A 93 29.11 -4.18 39.16
C LYS A 93 29.58 -4.36 37.72
N ALA A 94 29.49 -3.30 36.91
CA ALA A 94 30.02 -3.30 35.56
C ALA A 94 31.54 -3.43 35.61
N VAL A 95 32.02 -4.67 35.69
CA VAL A 95 33.39 -4.97 35.30
C VAL A 95 33.35 -4.96 33.78
N ALA A 96 34.11 -4.04 33.19
CA ALA A 96 34.28 -3.94 31.74
C ALA A 96 34.99 -5.21 31.23
N HIS A 97 34.24 -6.31 31.12
CA HIS A 97 34.66 -7.45 30.37
C HIS A 97 34.27 -7.16 28.92
N LEU A 98 35.17 -6.50 28.20
CA LEU A 98 35.32 -6.81 26.78
C LEU A 98 35.40 -8.33 26.70
N LEU A 99 34.48 -8.99 26.01
CA LEU A 99 34.74 -10.15 25.16
C LEU A 99 33.41 -10.60 24.49
N PRO A 100 33.52 -11.22 23.30
CA PRO A 100 32.59 -11.05 22.20
C PRO A 100 31.37 -11.97 22.32
N PHE A 101 30.20 -11.46 21.98
CA PHE A 101 29.02 -12.29 21.76
C PHE A 101 29.27 -13.19 20.54
N THR A 102 29.57 -14.47 20.77
CA THR A 102 29.44 -15.52 19.75
C THR A 102 28.07 -16.16 19.91
N ILE A 103 27.18 -15.93 18.94
CA ILE A 103 25.87 -16.56 18.86
C ILE A 103 26.07 -17.98 18.32
N LYS A 104 25.78 -19.01 19.14
CA LYS A 104 25.58 -20.37 18.64
C LYS A 104 24.09 -20.67 18.58
N ARG A 105 23.63 -21.05 17.39
CA ARG A 105 22.29 -21.59 17.11
C ARG A 105 22.35 -23.09 17.32
N GLU A 106 21.48 -23.64 18.16
CA GLU A 106 21.23 -25.08 18.16
C GLU A 106 19.97 -25.39 17.34
N THR A 107 20.17 -26.23 16.32
CA THR A 107 19.12 -26.99 15.66
C THR A 107 19.39 -28.46 15.90
N LYS A 108 18.49 -29.03 16.71
CA LYS A 108 18.16 -30.45 16.93
C LYS A 108 19.20 -31.37 17.57
#